data_AF-A0A3D8H1T0-F1
#
_entry.id   AF-A0A3D8H1T0-F1
#
_cell.length_a   1.000
_cell.length_b   1.000
_cell.length_c   1.000
_cell.angle_alpha   90.00
_cell.angle_beta   90.00
_cell.angle_gamma   90.00
#
_symmetry.space_group_name_H-M   'P 1'
#
loop_
_entity.id
_entity.type
_entity.pdbx_description
1 polymer ?
#
loop_
_entity_poly.entity_id
_entity_poly.type
_entity_poly.pdbx_seq_one_letter_code
_entity_poly.pdbx_strand_id
1 'polypeptide(L)'
;MSAQAAPFAVLTDIAARSRSLAAGLPEQQQAVELWNGIGFVLAGERYVAPMGEVTEILHVPRFTHIPGVRPFLLGAANVRGRLLPLVDLAGFFDIPRSSRSQRERRVLVVEQGDIFSGLVVDSVLGMQYFATDSFKDSPEGVPENVRPFVSGGYERNEEVWKVFSAVDLLEDERFLDVAQW
;
A
#
# COMPACT_ATOMS: atom_id res chain seq x y z
N MET A 1 -8.89 -72.23 -5.88
CA MET A 1 -7.71 -71.76 -6.63
C MET A 1 -7.95 -70.29 -6.94
N SER A 2 -7.41 -69.40 -6.11
CA SER A 2 -7.64 -67.96 -6.22
C SER A 2 -6.68 -67.37 -7.23
N ALA A 3 -7.20 -66.86 -8.35
CA ALA A 3 -6.42 -66.15 -9.34
C ALA A 3 -5.94 -64.83 -8.72
N GLN A 4 -4.68 -64.82 -8.28
CA GLN A 4 -4.00 -63.61 -7.83
C GLN A 4 -3.82 -62.74 -9.07
N ALA A 5 -4.68 -61.74 -9.25
CA ALA A 5 -4.56 -60.78 -10.33
C ALA A 5 -3.14 -60.20 -10.29
N ALA A 6 -2.42 -60.27 -11.42
CA ALA A 6 -1.07 -59.75 -11.52
C ALA A 6 -1.07 -58.29 -11.03
N PRO A 7 -0.21 -57.89 -10.06
CA PRO A 7 -0.25 -56.56 -9.45
C PRO A 7 -0.30 -55.41 -10.46
N PHE A 8 0.35 -55.60 -11.61
CA PHE A 8 0.33 -54.67 -12.73
C PHE A 8 -1.06 -54.47 -13.35
N ALA A 9 -1.86 -55.53 -13.49
CA ALA A 9 -3.21 -55.45 -14.03
C ALA A 9 -4.13 -54.62 -13.10
N VAL A 10 -3.96 -54.78 -11.79
CA VAL A 10 -4.70 -54.00 -10.78
C VAL A 10 -4.32 -52.52 -10.89
N LEU A 11 -3.04 -52.19 -11.01
CA LEU A 11 -2.59 -50.81 -11.21
C LEU A 11 -3.11 -50.19 -12.52
N THR A 12 -3.16 -50.98 -13.59
CA THR A 12 -3.62 -50.53 -14.90
C THR A 12 -5.12 -50.21 -14.89
N ASP A 13 -5.89 -51.05 -14.22
CA ASP A 13 -7.33 -50.89 -14.01
C ASP A 13 -7.64 -49.70 -13.08
N ILE A 14 -6.90 -49.53 -11.98
CA ILE A 14 -6.98 -48.34 -11.13
C ILE A 14 -6.67 -47.06 -11.93
N ALA A 15 -5.63 -47.07 -12.76
CA ALA A 15 -5.26 -45.91 -13.59
C ALA A 15 -6.32 -45.59 -14.65
N ALA A 16 -6.94 -46.61 -15.26
CA ALA A 16 -8.02 -46.43 -16.23
C ALA A 16 -9.27 -45.83 -15.57
N ARG A 17 -9.68 -46.36 -14.41
CA ARG A 17 -10.82 -45.84 -13.64
C ARG A 17 -10.54 -44.44 -13.09
N SER A 18 -9.33 -44.17 -12.63
CA SER A 18 -8.92 -42.84 -12.17
C SER A 18 -9.03 -41.81 -13.29
N ARG A 19 -8.67 -42.14 -14.53
CA ARG A 19 -8.84 -41.23 -15.68
C ARG A 19 -10.29 -41.08 -16.12
N SER A 20 -11.10 -42.14 -16.06
CA SER A 20 -12.52 -42.06 -16.44
C SER A 20 -13.40 -41.39 -15.39
N LEU A 21 -13.02 -41.46 -14.11
CA LEU A 21 -13.71 -40.85 -12.97
C LEU A 21 -13.06 -39.55 -12.51
N ALA A 22 -11.93 -39.16 -13.10
CA ALA A 22 -11.41 -37.81 -12.93
C ALA A 22 -12.51 -36.88 -13.46
N ALA A 23 -13.27 -36.31 -12.53
CA ALA A 23 -13.93 -35.05 -12.78
C ALA A 23 -12.87 -34.17 -13.44
N GLY A 24 -13.20 -33.57 -14.59
CA GLY A 24 -12.31 -32.57 -15.20
C GLY A 24 -11.79 -31.69 -14.08
N LEU A 25 -10.48 -31.39 -14.10
CA LEU A 25 -9.86 -30.48 -13.12
C LEU A 25 -10.89 -29.40 -12.81
N PRO A 26 -11.28 -29.16 -11.53
CA PRO A 26 -12.23 -28.10 -11.23
C PRO A 26 -11.76 -26.90 -12.03
N GLU A 27 -12.67 -26.31 -12.83
CA GLU A 27 -12.38 -25.18 -13.71
C GLU A 27 -11.28 -24.39 -13.06
N GLN A 28 -10.12 -24.28 -13.72
CA GLN A 28 -9.03 -23.45 -13.23
C GLN A 28 -9.65 -22.08 -13.02
N GLN A 29 -10.09 -21.80 -11.79
CA GLN A 29 -10.63 -20.53 -11.39
C GLN A 29 -9.52 -19.59 -11.80
N GLN A 30 -9.78 -18.78 -12.83
CA GLN A 30 -8.81 -17.83 -13.36
C GLN A 30 -8.18 -17.19 -12.14
N ALA A 31 -6.87 -17.40 -11.97
CA ALA A 31 -6.17 -16.86 -10.82
C ALA A 31 -6.39 -15.35 -10.90
N VAL A 32 -7.27 -14.83 -10.04
CA VAL A 32 -7.59 -13.40 -10.02
C VAL A 32 -6.27 -12.71 -9.71
N GLU A 33 -5.79 -11.92 -10.67
CA GLU A 33 -4.55 -11.19 -10.49
C GLU A 33 -4.79 -10.13 -9.41
N LEU A 34 -4.07 -10.26 -8.29
CA LEU A 34 -4.21 -9.37 -7.16
C LEU A 34 -3.14 -8.29 -7.21
N TRP A 35 -3.58 -7.05 -7.18
CA TRP A 35 -2.74 -5.90 -6.89
C TRP A 35 -2.61 -5.73 -5.37
N ASN A 36 -1.43 -5.33 -4.90
CA ASN A 36 -1.18 -5.14 -3.47
C ASN A 36 -0.45 -3.83 -3.15
N GLY A 37 -0.63 -3.38 -1.92
CA GLY A 37 -0.04 -2.14 -1.44
C GLY A 37 -0.15 -1.96 0.06
N ILE A 38 0.41 -0.87 0.57
CA ILE A 38 0.34 -0.50 1.98
C ILE A 38 -0.84 0.44 2.21
N GLY A 39 -1.85 -0.06 2.89
CA GLY A 39 -3.02 0.72 3.28
C GLY A 39 -2.73 1.64 4.45
N PHE A 40 -3.21 2.87 4.39
CA PHE A 40 -3.09 3.86 5.47
C PHE A 40 -4.31 4.79 5.51
N VAL A 41 -4.42 5.53 6.62
CA VAL A 41 -5.46 6.53 6.82
C VAL A 41 -4.82 7.91 6.89
N LEU A 42 -5.41 8.86 6.18
CA LEU A 42 -5.01 10.26 6.16
C LEU A 42 -6.25 11.15 6.16
N ALA A 43 -6.33 12.07 7.13
CA ALA A 43 -7.50 12.93 7.32
C ALA A 43 -8.82 12.14 7.47
N GLY A 44 -8.76 10.93 8.05
CA GLY A 44 -9.91 10.02 8.16
C GLY A 44 -10.26 9.23 6.89
N GLU A 45 -9.62 9.53 5.76
CA GLU A 45 -9.83 8.87 4.47
C GLU A 45 -8.84 7.72 4.24
N ARG A 46 -9.25 6.72 3.45
CA ARG A 46 -8.42 5.55 3.14
C ARG A 46 -7.62 5.72 1.86
N TYR A 47 -6.35 5.43 1.98
CA TYR A 47 -5.38 5.43 0.89
C TYR A 47 -4.64 4.09 0.85
N VAL A 48 -4.06 3.78 -0.29
CA VAL A 48 -3.14 2.67 -0.46
C VAL A 48 -1.97 3.11 -1.33
N ALA A 49 -0.75 2.97 -0.82
CA ALA A 49 0.45 3.19 -1.61
C ALA A 49 0.87 1.87 -2.28
N PRO A 50 1.27 1.88 -3.57
CA PRO A 50 1.79 0.70 -4.25
C PRO A 50 2.88 -0.01 -3.45
N MET A 51 2.90 -1.34 -3.54
CA MET A 51 3.99 -2.11 -2.95
C MET A 51 5.32 -1.71 -3.60
N GLY A 52 6.32 -1.37 -2.78
CA GLY A 52 7.63 -0.92 -3.24
C GLY A 52 7.86 0.59 -3.12
N GLU A 53 6.81 1.40 -3.07
CA GLU A 53 6.94 2.85 -2.85
C GLU A 53 7.14 3.23 -1.38
N VAL A 54 6.66 2.36 -0.47
CA VAL A 54 6.90 2.48 0.97
C VAL A 54 8.01 1.51 1.36
N THR A 55 9.13 2.04 1.83
CA THR A 55 10.32 1.27 2.22
C THR A 55 10.20 0.70 3.63
N GLU A 56 9.67 1.49 4.58
CA GLU A 56 9.51 1.07 5.97
C GLU A 56 8.34 1.80 6.63
N ILE A 57 7.74 1.18 7.64
CA ILE A 57 6.71 1.81 8.49
C ILE A 57 7.27 1.93 9.90
N LEU A 58 7.29 3.15 10.43
CA LEU A 58 7.80 3.45 11.76
C LEU A 58 6.71 4.05 12.67
N HIS A 59 6.89 3.90 13.97
CA HIS A 59 6.27 4.83 14.91
C HIS A 59 6.91 6.21 14.72
N VAL A 60 6.18 7.29 15.00
CA VAL A 60 6.73 8.65 14.94
C VAL A 60 7.93 8.73 15.89
N PRO A 61 9.17 8.86 15.37
CA PRO A 61 10.35 8.90 16.21
C PRO A 61 10.44 10.24 16.92
N ARG A 62 11.34 10.36 17.91
CA ARG A 62 11.72 11.68 18.41
C ARG A 62 12.44 12.43 17.29
N PHE A 63 12.00 13.64 17.02
CA PHE A 63 12.57 14.50 15.97
C PHE A 63 12.95 15.85 16.54
N THR A 64 13.88 16.52 15.85
CA THR A 64 14.33 17.87 16.15
C THR A 64 13.68 18.81 15.15
N HIS A 65 13.06 19.87 15.65
CA HIS A 65 12.46 20.90 14.81
C HIS A 65 13.55 21.68 14.05
N ILE A 66 13.28 21.99 12.78
CA ILE A 66 14.20 22.75 11.92
C ILE A 66 13.60 24.16 11.75
N PRO A 67 14.33 25.24 12.12
CA PRO A 67 13.83 26.60 11.94
C PRO A 67 13.86 27.03 10.46
N GLY A 68 12.96 27.94 10.07
CA GLY A 68 12.96 28.54 8.73
C GLY A 68 12.46 27.62 7.61
N VAL A 69 11.68 26.59 7.96
CA VAL A 69 11.09 25.64 7.00
C VAL A 69 9.57 25.80 6.95
N ARG A 70 8.96 25.31 5.88
CA ARG A 70 7.51 25.32 5.72
C ARG A 70 6.81 24.52 6.82
N PRO A 71 5.60 24.91 7.27
CA PRO A 71 4.91 24.27 8.40
C PRO A 71 4.63 22.77 8.26
N PHE A 72 4.56 22.26 7.02
CA PHE A 72 4.38 20.83 6.78
C PHE A 72 5.63 20.01 7.12
N LEU A 73 6.82 20.61 7.15
CA LEU A 73 8.04 19.94 7.58
C LEU A 73 8.16 20.05 9.10
N LEU A 74 7.87 18.96 9.80
CA LEU A 74 7.89 18.92 11.26
C LEU A 74 9.32 19.08 11.81
N GLY A 75 10.29 18.51 11.10
CA GLY A 75 11.69 18.51 11.46
C GLY A 75 12.41 17.30 10.88
N ALA A 76 13.46 16.83 11.56
CA ALA A 76 14.17 15.61 11.18
C ALA A 76 14.46 14.70 12.38
N ALA A 77 14.44 13.40 12.12
CA ALA A 77 14.78 12.37 13.09
C ALA A 77 16.01 11.58 12.64
N ASN A 78 16.79 11.06 13.59
CA ASN A 78 17.83 10.10 13.26
C ASN A 78 17.24 8.69 13.31
N VAL A 79 17.20 8.01 12.16
CA VAL A 79 16.78 6.61 12.04
C VAL A 79 17.98 5.80 11.55
N ARG A 80 18.52 4.97 12.44
CA ARG A 80 19.66 4.08 12.15
C ARG A 80 20.89 4.80 11.55
N GLY A 81 21.17 6.02 12.00
CA GLY A 81 22.30 6.83 11.53
C GLY A 81 21.99 7.68 10.29
N ARG A 82 20.81 7.54 9.68
CA ARG A 82 20.35 8.34 8.55
C ARG A 82 19.39 9.42 9.06
N LEU A 83 19.58 10.66 8.58
CA LEU A 83 18.68 11.76 8.88
C LEU A 83 17.41 11.60 8.03
N LEU A 84 16.28 11.41 8.70
CA LEU A 84 14.95 11.26 8.10
C LEU A 84 14.15 12.56 8.31
N PRO A 85 13.95 13.38 7.27
CA PRO A 85 12.98 14.46 7.30
C PRO A 85 11.58 13.92 7.60
N LEU A 86 10.83 14.57 8.49
CA LEU A 86 9.45 14.20 8.80
C LEU A 86 8.49 15.25 8.27
N VAL A 87 7.66 14.84 7.32
CA VAL A 87 6.63 15.67 6.70
C VAL A 87 5.26 15.27 7.23
N ASP A 88 4.51 16.23 7.72
CA ASP A 88 3.09 16.06 8.01
C ASP A 88 2.29 16.06 6.71
N LEU A 89 1.88 14.88 6.27
CA LEU A 89 1.28 14.71 4.94
C LEU A 89 -0.06 15.46 4.82
N ALA A 90 -0.86 15.50 5.89
CA ALA A 90 -2.11 16.26 5.91
C ALA A 90 -1.86 17.77 5.79
N GLY A 91 -0.84 18.28 6.49
CA GLY A 91 -0.42 19.68 6.40
C GLY A 91 0.17 20.03 5.03
N PHE A 92 0.87 19.11 4.38
CA PHE A 92 1.37 19.30 3.03
C PHE A 92 0.23 19.45 2.01
N PHE A 93 -0.80 18.60 2.09
CA PHE A 93 -1.98 18.70 1.22
C PHE A 93 -2.98 19.79 1.62
N ASP A 94 -2.73 20.52 2.72
CA ASP A 94 -3.66 21.50 3.28
C ASP A 94 -5.07 20.91 3.51
N ILE A 95 -5.13 19.70 4.06
CA ILE A 95 -6.38 19.01 4.42
C ILE A 95 -6.55 18.93 5.94
N PRO A 96 -7.80 18.88 6.44
CA PRO A 96 -8.05 18.82 7.87
C PRO A 96 -7.35 17.62 8.53
N ARG A 97 -6.62 17.88 9.62
CA ARG A 97 -6.06 16.79 10.42
C ARG A 97 -7.19 15.99 11.07
N SER A 98 -7.04 14.67 11.13
CA SER A 98 -7.98 13.84 11.88
C SER A 98 -7.92 14.13 13.38
N SER A 99 -9.03 13.86 14.09
CA SER A 99 -9.10 13.89 15.56
C SER A 99 -8.42 12.70 16.23
N ARG A 100 -7.72 11.83 15.45
CA ARG A 100 -7.13 10.59 15.97
C ARG A 100 -5.95 10.86 16.89
N SER A 101 -5.73 9.92 17.80
CA SER A 101 -4.68 10.01 18.81
C SER A 101 -3.29 10.08 18.18
N GLN A 102 -2.41 10.91 18.75
CA GLN A 102 -0.99 10.97 18.37
C GLN A 102 -0.29 9.61 18.46
N ARG A 103 -0.78 8.68 19.31
CA ARG A 103 -0.23 7.32 19.45
C ARG A 103 -0.52 6.41 18.25
N GLU A 104 -1.56 6.71 17.48
CA GLU A 104 -1.95 5.94 16.30
C GLU A 104 -1.13 6.32 15.07
N ARG A 105 -0.57 7.54 15.07
CA ARG A 105 0.23 8.05 13.95
C ARG A 105 1.42 7.15 13.65
N ARG A 106 1.71 7.07 12.36
CA ARG A 106 2.83 6.29 11.82
C ARG A 106 3.57 7.14 10.79
N VAL A 107 4.79 6.75 10.52
CA VAL A 107 5.62 7.34 9.47
C VAL A 107 5.75 6.30 8.36
N LEU A 108 5.32 6.65 7.16
CA LEU A 108 5.64 5.94 5.93
C LEU A 108 6.98 6.46 5.42
N VAL A 109 8.00 5.63 5.45
CA VAL A 109 9.31 5.99 4.89
C VAL A 109 9.27 5.72 3.39
N VAL A 110 9.52 6.75 2.60
CA VAL A 110 9.51 6.72 1.14
C VAL A 110 10.88 7.15 0.62
N GLU A 111 11.31 6.54 -0.48
CA GLU A 111 12.62 6.75 -1.06
C GLU A 111 12.57 6.63 -2.58
N GLN A 112 13.07 7.66 -3.28
CA GLN A 112 13.21 7.65 -4.73
C GLN A 112 14.49 8.39 -5.13
N GLY A 113 15.43 7.66 -5.74
CA GLY A 113 16.75 8.20 -6.05
C GLY A 113 17.46 8.70 -4.79
N ASP A 114 17.85 9.98 -4.78
CA ASP A 114 18.51 10.62 -3.64
C ASP A 114 17.52 11.21 -2.62
N ILE A 115 16.21 11.16 -2.90
CA ILE A 115 15.17 11.75 -2.05
C ILE A 115 14.70 10.70 -1.05
N PHE A 116 14.76 11.06 0.23
CA PHE A 116 14.38 10.21 1.35
C PHE A 116 13.59 10.99 2.37
N SER A 117 12.36 10.57 2.68
CA SER A 117 11.46 11.31 3.55
C SER A 117 10.52 10.39 4.33
N GLY A 118 10.08 10.86 5.49
CA GLY A 118 9.09 10.19 6.33
C GLY A 118 7.78 10.95 6.29
N LEU A 119 6.74 10.31 5.75
CA LEU A 119 5.39 10.87 5.67
C LEU A 119 4.59 10.48 6.91
N VAL A 120 4.22 11.46 7.73
CA VAL A 120 3.40 11.24 8.91
C VAL A 120 1.93 11.13 8.49
N VAL A 121 1.33 9.98 8.81
CA VAL A 121 -0.08 9.65 8.52
C VAL A 121 -0.83 9.30 9.81
N ASP A 122 -2.16 9.25 9.75
CA ASP A 122 -2.99 9.02 10.95
C ASP A 122 -2.83 7.61 11.50
N SER A 123 -2.79 6.61 10.61
CA SER A 123 -2.52 5.21 10.96
C SER A 123 -2.17 4.39 9.73
N VAL A 124 -1.55 3.23 9.94
CA VAL A 124 -1.32 2.22 8.89
C VAL A 124 -2.25 1.03 9.10
N LEU A 125 -2.91 0.60 8.03
CA LEU A 125 -3.82 -0.54 7.96
C LEU A 125 -3.09 -1.83 7.53
N GLY A 126 -1.81 -1.72 7.18
CA GLY A 126 -0.96 -2.83 6.75
C GLY A 126 -1.17 -3.16 5.28
N MET A 127 -0.74 -4.37 4.89
CA MET A 127 -0.83 -4.82 3.52
C MET A 127 -2.28 -5.04 3.10
N GLN A 128 -2.64 -4.51 1.93
CA GLN A 128 -3.96 -4.65 1.32
C GLN A 128 -3.83 -5.34 -0.03
N TYR A 129 -4.89 -6.04 -0.42
CA TYR A 129 -5.02 -6.74 -1.68
C TYR A 129 -6.32 -6.34 -2.34
N PHE A 130 -6.26 -6.09 -3.64
CA PHE A 130 -7.38 -5.72 -4.49
C PHE A 130 -7.30 -6.52 -5.79
N ALA A 131 -8.45 -6.85 -6.37
CA ALA A 131 -8.46 -7.46 -7.69
C ALA A 131 -8.03 -6.41 -8.72
N THR A 132 -7.11 -6.76 -9.62
CA THR A 132 -6.54 -5.79 -10.57
C THR A 132 -7.62 -5.24 -11.51
N ASP A 133 -8.62 -6.06 -11.84
CA ASP A 133 -9.78 -5.71 -12.67
C ASP A 133 -10.80 -4.78 -11.99
N SER A 134 -10.70 -4.56 -10.67
CA SER A 134 -11.59 -3.66 -9.93
C SER A 134 -11.07 -2.23 -9.79
N PHE A 135 -9.93 -1.93 -10.42
CA PHE A 135 -9.35 -0.58 -10.43
C PHE A 135 -10.25 0.42 -11.17
N LYS A 136 -10.34 1.64 -10.63
CA LYS A 136 -11.08 2.77 -11.21
C LYS A 136 -10.15 3.97 -11.35
N ASP A 137 -10.07 4.54 -12.56
CA ASP A 137 -9.21 5.70 -12.85
C ASP A 137 -9.62 6.97 -12.08
N SER A 138 -10.89 7.07 -11.67
CA SER A 138 -11.45 8.25 -11.01
C SER A 138 -12.21 7.84 -9.75
N PRO A 139 -11.51 7.59 -8.63
CA PRO A 139 -12.16 7.33 -7.36
C PRO A 139 -12.92 8.56 -6.86
N GLU A 140 -14.03 8.33 -6.18
CA GLU A 140 -14.82 9.40 -5.58
C GLU A 140 -14.16 9.96 -4.32
N GLY A 141 -14.47 11.22 -3.99
CA GLY A 141 -14.07 11.84 -2.73
C GLY A 141 -12.57 12.15 -2.61
N VAL A 142 -11.83 12.26 -3.71
CA VAL A 142 -10.43 12.75 -3.69
C VAL A 142 -10.43 14.28 -3.55
N PRO A 143 -9.78 14.84 -2.52
CA PRO A 143 -9.61 16.29 -2.41
C PRO A 143 -8.76 16.85 -3.57
N GLU A 144 -9.09 18.05 -4.06
CA GLU A 144 -8.38 18.70 -5.18
C GLU A 144 -6.85 18.79 -4.96
N ASN A 145 -6.42 19.14 -3.74
CA ASN A 145 -4.99 19.26 -3.41
C ASN A 145 -4.25 17.92 -3.42
N VAL A 146 -4.96 16.81 -3.26
CA VAL A 146 -4.40 15.45 -3.20
C VAL A 146 -4.45 14.78 -4.58
N ARG A 147 -5.35 15.23 -5.46
CA ARG A 147 -5.63 14.66 -6.78
C ARG A 147 -4.40 14.44 -7.66
N PRO A 148 -3.38 15.32 -7.70
CA PRO A 148 -2.16 15.07 -8.48
C PRO A 148 -1.36 13.84 -8.03
N PHE A 149 -1.58 13.38 -6.80
CA PHE A 149 -0.86 12.27 -6.18
C PHE A 149 -1.70 11.00 -6.08
N VAL A 150 -2.84 10.96 -6.78
CA VAL A 150 -3.76 9.81 -6.80
C VAL A 150 -3.89 9.32 -8.23
N SER A 151 -3.38 8.11 -8.48
CA SER A 151 -3.41 7.47 -9.81
C SER A 151 -4.74 6.80 -10.13
N GLY A 152 -5.56 6.54 -9.11
CA GLY A 152 -6.88 5.94 -9.23
C GLY A 152 -7.33 5.37 -7.89
N GLY A 153 -8.19 4.34 -7.90
CA GLY A 153 -8.66 3.74 -6.66
C GLY A 153 -9.36 2.40 -6.83
N TYR A 154 -9.64 1.78 -5.68
CA TYR A 154 -10.40 0.56 -5.55
C TYR A 154 -11.63 0.79 -4.67
N GLU A 155 -12.66 -0.01 -4.86
CA GLU A 155 -13.83 -0.01 -4.00
C GLU A 155 -13.96 -1.37 -3.31
N ARG A 156 -14.09 -1.37 -1.98
CA ARG A 156 -14.25 -2.59 -1.19
C ARG A 156 -15.18 -2.33 -0.02
N ASN A 157 -16.27 -3.08 0.08
CA ASN A 157 -17.28 -2.93 1.13
C ASN A 157 -17.82 -1.49 1.24
N GLU A 158 -18.16 -0.86 0.11
CA GLU A 158 -18.63 0.54 0.03
C GLU A 158 -17.60 1.58 0.47
N GLU A 159 -16.35 1.17 0.73
CA GLU A 159 -15.25 2.07 1.06
C GLU A 159 -14.36 2.28 -0.17
N VAL A 160 -14.07 3.55 -0.47
CA VAL A 160 -13.17 3.95 -1.56
C VAL A 160 -11.74 4.03 -1.03
N TRP A 161 -10.83 3.29 -1.68
CA TRP A 161 -9.40 3.26 -1.41
C TRP A 161 -8.66 3.99 -2.52
N LYS A 162 -8.09 5.15 -2.20
CA LYS A 162 -7.39 6.01 -3.16
C LYS A 162 -5.95 5.52 -3.32
N VAL A 163 -5.54 5.17 -4.52
CA VAL A 163 -4.16 4.73 -4.80
C VAL A 163 -3.26 5.95 -4.79
N PHE A 164 -2.45 6.06 -3.74
CA PHE A 164 -1.55 7.17 -3.49
C PHE A 164 -0.17 6.89 -4.09
N SER A 165 0.33 7.79 -4.94
CA SER A 165 1.66 7.71 -5.52
C SER A 165 2.64 8.52 -4.68
N ALA A 166 3.51 7.83 -3.93
CA ALA A 166 4.61 8.48 -3.24
C ALA A 166 5.66 8.97 -4.23
N VAL A 167 5.80 8.31 -5.37
CA VAL A 167 6.69 8.75 -6.46
C VAL A 167 6.29 10.14 -6.96
N ASP A 168 5.02 10.32 -7.33
CA ASP A 168 4.53 11.64 -7.80
C ASP A 168 4.68 12.71 -6.73
N LEU A 169 4.57 12.33 -5.44
CA LEU A 169 4.82 13.25 -4.32
C LEU A 169 6.28 13.68 -4.25
N LEU A 170 7.23 12.74 -4.38
CA LEU A 170 8.66 13.03 -4.28
C LEU A 170 9.18 13.83 -5.49
N GLU A 171 8.49 13.78 -6.63
CA GLU A 171 8.81 14.56 -7.82
C GLU A 171 8.20 15.98 -7.81
N ASP A 172 7.29 16.29 -6.89
CA ASP A 172 6.61 17.59 -6.83
C ASP A 172 7.51 18.70 -6.25
N GLU A 173 7.65 19.80 -6.99
CA GLU A 173 8.50 20.92 -6.59
C GLU A 173 8.08 21.55 -5.25
N ARG A 174 6.78 21.54 -4.90
CA ARG A 174 6.31 22.09 -3.62
C ARG A 174 6.72 21.22 -2.45
N PHE A 175 6.87 19.92 -2.68
CA PHE A 175 7.37 18.98 -1.68
C PHE A 175 8.88 19.14 -1.47
N LEU A 176 9.64 19.36 -2.54
CA LEU A 176 11.09 19.54 -2.50
C LEU A 176 11.50 20.91 -1.96
N ASP A 177 10.73 21.96 -2.26
CA ASP A 177 10.99 23.32 -1.77
C ASP A 177 10.53 23.50 -0.33
N VAL A 178 11.35 23.05 0.62
CA VAL A 178 11.04 23.08 2.05
C VAL A 178 11.41 24.38 2.76
N ALA A 179 12.17 25.27 2.11
CA ALA A 179 12.66 26.49 2.73
C ALA A 179 11.57 27.58 2.77
N GLN A 180 11.55 28.37 3.84
CA GLN A 180 10.70 29.54 3.96
C GLN A 180 11.59 30.78 4.10
N TRP A 181 11.72 31.54 3.01
CA TRP A 181 12.47 32.81 2.97
C TRP A 181 11.53 34.00 3.12
#